data_AF-A0A1V5T333-F1
#
_entry.id   AF-A0A1V5T333-F1
#
_cell.length_a   1.000
_cell.length_b   1.000
_cell.length_c   1.000
_cell.angle_alpha   90.00
_cell.angle_beta   90.00
_cell.angle_gamma   90.00
#
_symmetry.space_group_name_H-M   'P 1'
#
loop_
_entity.id
_entity.type
_entity.pdbx_description
1 polymer ?
#
loop_
_entity_poly.entity_id
_entity_poly.type
_entity_poly.pdbx_seq_one_letter_code
_entity_poly.pdbx_strand_id
1 'polypeptide(L)'
;MFIGHGDKGFVEIYTLVLMSLCLALSMHLFQEVILHRKVGNAFVKSIQEDYLLEGVLMEAKDYREKIESINPSVKITSIFHPEYKYYYENDRIYVLQGVSNLLTATYIIYNGEVVITGVKSQSNQIYVRE
;
A
#
# COMPACT_ATOMS: atom_id res chain seq x y z
N MET A 1 37.84 60.43 17.64
CA MET A 1 37.88 58.96 17.80
C MET A 1 36.44 58.48 17.95
N PHE A 2 35.74 58.25 16.84
CA PHE A 2 34.40 57.68 16.82
C PHE A 2 34.48 56.37 16.06
N ILE A 3 34.84 55.31 16.78
CA ILE A 3 34.73 53.94 16.32
C ILE A 3 33.63 53.31 17.18
N GLY A 4 32.61 52.71 16.57
CA GLY A 4 31.80 51.70 17.27
C GLY A 4 30.29 51.92 17.41
N HIS A 5 29.60 52.51 16.43
CA HIS A 5 28.13 52.38 16.32
C HIS A 5 27.65 51.79 14.98
N GLY A 6 28.32 52.07 13.86
CA GLY A 6 27.95 51.50 12.55
C GLY A 6 28.16 49.98 12.46
N ASP A 7 29.32 49.49 12.87
CA ASP A 7 29.69 48.07 12.72
C ASP A 7 28.84 47.11 13.55
N LYS A 8 28.31 47.56 14.71
CA LYS A 8 27.46 46.73 15.58
C LYS A 8 26.10 46.46 14.93
N GLY A 9 25.49 47.47 14.31
CA GLY A 9 24.21 47.32 13.61
C GLY A 9 24.32 46.41 12.38
N PHE A 10 25.43 46.45 11.65
CA PHE A 10 25.67 45.51 10.55
C PHE A 10 25.81 44.07 11.05
N VAL A 11 26.59 43.84 12.12
CA VAL A 11 26.75 42.50 12.71
C VAL A 11 25.42 41.94 13.23
N GLU A 12 24.58 42.76 13.85
CA GLU A 12 23.23 42.38 14.30
C GLU A 12 22.32 41.99 13.13
N ILE A 13 22.36 42.72 12.02
CA ILE A 13 21.58 42.38 10.82
C ILE A 13 22.07 41.07 10.20
N TYR A 14 23.39 40.88 10.05
CA TYR A 14 23.94 39.63 9.51
C TYR A 14 23.63 38.43 10.41
N THR A 15 23.68 38.59 11.73
CA THR A 15 23.34 37.52 12.66
C THR A 15 21.85 37.18 12.64
N LEU A 16 20.95 38.17 12.49
CA LEU A 16 19.52 37.92 12.28
C LEU A 16 19.22 37.20 10.96
N VAL A 17 19.88 37.61 9.86
CA VAL A 17 19.75 36.93 8.56
C VAL A 17 20.28 35.50 8.64
N LEU A 18 21.42 35.27 9.31
CA LEU A 18 21.97 33.93 9.49
C LEU A 18 21.05 33.05 10.35
N MET A 19 20.53 33.58 11.47
CA MET A 19 19.61 32.84 12.34
C MET A 19 18.30 32.51 11.63
N SER A 20 17.73 33.44 10.85
CA SER A 20 16.51 33.17 10.07
C SER A 20 16.74 32.13 8.98
N LEU A 21 17.89 32.16 8.30
CA LEU A 21 18.28 31.11 7.34
C LEU A 21 18.42 29.75 8.01
N CYS A 22 19.12 29.68 9.16
CA CYS A 22 19.24 28.44 9.93
C CYS A 22 17.88 27.90 10.37
N LEU A 23 16.97 28.77 10.81
CA LEU A 23 15.61 28.39 11.19
C LEU A 23 14.83 27.84 9.98
N ALA A 24 14.88 28.52 8.83
CA ALA A 24 14.23 28.05 7.60
C ALA A 24 14.75 26.68 7.15
N LEU A 25 16.08 26.49 7.15
CA LEU A 25 16.70 25.21 6.81
C LEU A 25 16.30 24.10 7.79
N SER A 26 16.29 24.39 9.10
CA SER A 26 15.86 23.42 10.12
C SER A 26 14.38 23.03 9.97
N MET A 27 13.52 23.99 9.63
CA MET A 27 12.10 23.74 9.37
C MET A 27 11.89 22.88 8.13
N HIS A 28 12.63 23.14 7.04
CA HIS A 28 12.57 22.32 5.83
C HIS A 28 13.03 20.87 6.09
N LEU A 29 14.15 20.69 6.79
CA LEU A 29 14.64 19.36 7.15
C LEU A 29 13.63 18.61 8.02
N PHE A 30 12.99 19.30 8.98
CA PHE A 30 11.98 18.68 9.83
C PHE A 30 10.73 18.24 9.04
N GLN A 31 10.29 19.06 8.09
CA GLN A 31 9.18 18.72 7.19
C GLN A 31 9.51 17.50 6.32
N GLU A 32 10.73 17.42 5.79
CA GLU A 32 11.20 16.31 4.98
C GLU A 32 11.24 15.00 5.79
N VAL A 33 11.73 15.03 7.04
CA VAL A 33 11.71 13.87 7.95
C VAL A 33 10.27 13.40 8.22
N ILE A 34 9.34 14.32 8.46
CA ILE A 34 7.92 13.98 8.66
C ILE A 34 7.34 13.34 7.39
N LEU A 35 7.66 13.89 6.22
CA LEU A 35 7.18 13.38 4.94
C LEU A 35 7.70 11.96 4.70
N HIS A 36 9.00 11.72 4.90
CA HIS A 36 9.60 10.38 4.79
C HIS A 36 8.95 9.39 5.73
N ARG A 37 8.67 9.79 6.98
CA ARG A 37 7.96 8.93 7.93
C ARG A 37 6.55 8.57 7.44
N LYS A 38 5.81 9.54 6.90
CA LYS A 38 4.46 9.31 6.36
C LYS A 38 4.50 8.38 5.15
N VAL A 39 5.42 8.61 4.22
CA VAL A 39 5.60 7.77 3.03
C VAL A 39 6.01 6.36 3.42
N GLY A 40 6.97 6.20 4.34
CA GLY A 40 7.40 4.90 4.84
C GLY A 40 6.25 4.13 5.51
N ASN A 41 5.44 4.80 6.33
CA ASN A 41 4.29 4.16 6.96
C ASN A 41 3.20 3.74 5.94
N ALA A 42 2.94 4.59 4.94
CA ALA A 42 2.01 4.26 3.87
C ALA A 42 2.51 3.05 3.05
N PHE A 43 3.81 2.98 2.78
CA PHE A 43 4.43 1.87 2.06
C PHE A 43 4.38 0.55 2.84
N VAL A 44 4.66 0.58 4.15
CA VAL A 44 4.53 -0.63 4.99
C VAL A 44 3.07 -1.11 5.01
N LYS A 45 2.11 -0.17 5.10
CA LYS A 45 0.69 -0.51 5.06
C LYS A 45 0.28 -1.13 3.73
N SER A 46 0.75 -0.59 2.59
CA SER A 46 0.44 -1.16 1.27
C SER A 46 1.01 -2.57 1.11
N ILE A 47 2.25 -2.79 1.57
CA ILE A 47 2.85 -4.13 1.56
C ILE A 47 2.03 -5.11 2.42
N GLN A 48 1.62 -4.68 3.62
CA GLN A 48 0.81 -5.53 4.49
C GLN A 48 -0.54 -5.88 3.84
N GLU A 49 -1.19 -4.93 3.15
CA GLU A 49 -2.42 -5.16 2.41
C GLU A 49 -2.22 -6.15 1.25
N ASP A 50 -1.11 -6.04 0.50
CA ASP A 50 -0.76 -6.97 -0.57
C ASP A 50 -0.59 -8.41 -0.05
N TYR A 51 0.14 -8.58 1.06
CA TYR A 51 0.29 -9.90 1.70
C TYR A 51 -1.04 -10.48 2.20
N LEU A 52 -1.94 -9.62 2.69
CA LEU A 52 -3.27 -10.06 3.11
C LEU A 52 -4.07 -10.58 1.92
N LEU A 53 -4.08 -9.82 0.82
CA LEU A 53 -4.76 -10.21 -0.42
C LEU A 53 -4.20 -11.49 -1.02
N GLU A 54 -2.88 -11.67 -1.02
CA GLU A 54 -2.23 -12.90 -1.47
C GLU A 54 -2.64 -14.10 -0.60
N GLY A 55 -2.67 -13.94 0.74
CA GLY A 55 -3.11 -14.99 1.65
C GLY A 55 -4.57 -15.40 1.43
N VAL A 56 -5.47 -14.44 1.23
CA VAL A 56 -6.88 -14.71 0.92
C VAL A 56 -7.03 -15.40 -0.44
N LEU A 57 -6.24 -15.00 -1.44
CA LEU A 57 -6.25 -15.64 -2.75
C LEU A 57 -5.76 -17.09 -2.70
N MET A 58 -4.72 -17.36 -1.90
CA MET A 58 -4.24 -18.73 -1.67
C MET A 58 -5.29 -19.59 -0.98
N GLU A 59 -5.99 -19.06 0.02
CA GLU A 59 -7.11 -19.75 0.65
C GLU A 59 -8.22 -20.09 -0.35
N ALA A 60 -8.57 -19.13 -1.23
CA ALA A 60 -9.56 -19.36 -2.27
C ALA A 60 -9.08 -20.42 -3.28
N LYS A 61 -7.82 -20.38 -3.68
CA LYS A 61 -7.24 -21.41 -4.55
C LYS A 61 -7.37 -22.80 -3.90
N ASP A 62 -6.94 -22.96 -2.66
CA ASP A 62 -6.99 -24.22 -1.92
C ASP A 62 -8.42 -24.72 -1.71
N TYR A 63 -9.36 -23.78 -1.49
CA TYR A 63 -10.77 -24.14 -1.40
C TYR A 63 -11.29 -24.66 -2.73
N ARG A 64 -10.93 -24.00 -3.85
CA ARG A 64 -11.36 -24.40 -5.20
C ARG A 64 -10.87 -25.80 -5.59
N GLU A 65 -9.67 -26.18 -5.17
CA GLU A 65 -9.12 -27.53 -5.39
C GLU A 65 -9.90 -28.62 -4.66
N LYS A 66 -10.51 -28.30 -3.51
CA LYS A 66 -11.24 -29.26 -2.68
C LYS A 66 -12.71 -29.43 -3.09
N ILE A 67 -13.27 -28.49 -3.83
CA ILE A 67 -14.70 -28.50 -4.20
C ILE A 67 -14.92 -28.88 -5.66
N GLU A 68 -15.75 -29.91 -5.88
CA GLU A 68 -16.09 -30.36 -7.24
C GLU A 68 -17.09 -29.43 -7.95
N SER A 69 -18.00 -28.80 -7.21
CA SER A 69 -19.01 -27.88 -7.76
C SER A 69 -19.01 -26.53 -7.06
N ILE A 70 -19.14 -25.47 -7.86
CA ILE A 70 -19.24 -24.08 -7.39
C ILE A 70 -20.70 -23.63 -7.50
N ASN A 71 -21.20 -22.99 -6.45
CA ASN A 71 -22.32 -22.05 -6.59
C ASN A 71 -21.77 -20.62 -6.75
N PRO A 72 -21.89 -19.99 -7.93
CA PRO A 72 -21.25 -18.71 -8.21
C PRO A 72 -21.80 -17.54 -7.39
N SER A 73 -22.96 -17.73 -6.77
CA SER A 73 -23.64 -16.70 -5.97
C SER A 73 -23.21 -16.70 -4.49
N VAL A 74 -22.39 -17.67 -4.05
CA VAL A 74 -21.99 -17.79 -2.65
C VAL A 74 -20.70 -17.03 -2.39
N LYS A 75 -20.79 -16.01 -1.53
CA LYS A 75 -19.63 -15.31 -0.99
C LYS A 75 -19.16 -16.04 0.26
N ILE A 76 -17.93 -16.56 0.21
CA ILE A 76 -17.29 -17.28 1.30
C ILE A 76 -16.47 -16.27 2.10
N THR A 77 -16.63 -16.27 3.42
CA THR A 77 -15.80 -15.45 4.30
C THR A 77 -14.44 -16.12 4.47
N SER A 78 -13.37 -15.34 4.30
CA SER A 78 -12.00 -15.84 4.48
C SER A 78 -11.72 -16.18 5.94
N ILE A 79 -11.11 -17.33 6.15
CA ILE A 79 -10.59 -17.75 7.46
C ILE A 79 -9.27 -17.00 7.75
N PHE A 80 -8.46 -16.77 6.72
CA PHE A 80 -7.20 -16.02 6.83
C PHE A 80 -7.43 -14.58 7.32
N HIS A 81 -8.46 -13.91 6.81
CA HIS A 81 -8.85 -12.58 7.30
C HIS A 81 -10.37 -12.34 7.18
N PRO A 82 -11.13 -12.35 8.30
CA PRO A 82 -12.61 -12.33 8.30
C PRO A 82 -13.28 -11.13 7.64
N GLU A 83 -12.57 -10.01 7.48
CA GLU A 83 -13.06 -8.84 6.77
C GLU A 83 -13.16 -9.04 5.25
N TYR A 84 -12.43 -10.04 4.72
CA TYR A 84 -12.39 -10.37 3.31
C TYR A 84 -13.35 -11.51 3.00
N LYS A 85 -13.90 -11.45 1.80
CA LYS A 85 -14.74 -12.51 1.24
C LYS A 85 -14.26 -12.85 -0.14
N TYR A 86 -14.46 -14.08 -0.58
CA TYR A 86 -14.20 -14.47 -1.96
C TYR A 86 -15.36 -15.24 -2.55
N TYR A 87 -15.48 -15.18 -3.87
CA TYR A 87 -16.44 -15.98 -4.63
C TYR A 87 -15.84 -16.36 -5.99
N TYR A 88 -16.43 -17.37 -6.60
CA TYR A 88 -16.01 -17.87 -7.91
C TYR A 88 -17.10 -17.58 -8.92
N GLU A 89 -16.72 -17.11 -10.09
CA GLU A 89 -17.63 -16.99 -11.22
C GLU A 89 -16.87 -17.37 -12.48
N ASN A 90 -17.33 -18.44 -13.14
CA ASN A 90 -16.63 -19.08 -14.26
C ASN A 90 -15.18 -19.45 -13.91
N ASP A 91 -14.23 -18.93 -14.68
CA ASP A 91 -12.78 -19.09 -14.59
C ASP A 91 -12.11 -18.02 -13.70
N ARG A 92 -12.89 -17.35 -12.83
CA ARG A 92 -12.40 -16.24 -12.02
C ARG A 92 -12.68 -16.41 -10.54
N ILE A 93 -11.72 -15.95 -9.74
CA ILE A 93 -11.80 -15.77 -8.29
C ILE A 93 -11.86 -14.27 -8.04
N TYR A 94 -12.86 -13.84 -7.28
CA TYR A 94 -13.01 -12.45 -6.87
C TYR A 94 -12.80 -12.35 -5.37
N VAL A 95 -11.90 -11.46 -4.94
CA VAL A 95 -11.67 -11.13 -3.53
C VAL A 95 -12.28 -9.76 -3.24
N LEU A 96 -13.13 -9.71 -2.22
CA LEU A 96 -13.86 -8.53 -1.78
C LEU A 96 -13.42 -8.13 -0.38
N GLN A 97 -13.50 -6.84 -0.09
CA GLN A 97 -13.61 -6.30 1.26
C GLN A 97 -14.89 -5.45 1.30
N GLY A 98 -15.86 -5.85 2.14
CA GLY A 98 -17.20 -5.24 2.13
C GLY A 98 -17.95 -5.44 0.80
N VAL A 99 -18.14 -4.36 0.04
CA VAL A 99 -18.84 -4.35 -1.27
C VAL A 99 -17.90 -4.18 -2.47
N SER A 100 -16.62 -3.85 -2.24
CA SER A 100 -15.66 -3.56 -3.30
C SER A 100 -14.88 -4.81 -3.70
N ASN A 101 -14.74 -5.05 -5.00
CA ASN A 101 -13.84 -6.06 -5.54
C ASN A 101 -12.42 -5.51 -5.52
N LEU A 102 -11.55 -6.08 -4.68
CA LEU A 102 -10.17 -5.64 -4.56
C LEU A 102 -9.26 -6.35 -5.57
N LEU A 103 -9.53 -7.62 -5.82
CA LEU A 103 -8.70 -8.45 -6.68
C LEU A 103 -9.57 -9.42 -7.49
N THR A 104 -9.19 -9.62 -8.74
CA THR A 104 -9.76 -10.62 -9.63
C THR A 104 -8.63 -11.47 -10.17
N ALA A 105 -8.67 -12.78 -9.89
CA ALA A 105 -7.71 -13.74 -10.43
C ALA A 105 -8.39 -14.65 -11.44
N THR A 106 -7.76 -14.85 -12.59
CA THR A 106 -8.16 -15.85 -13.59
C THR A 106 -7.42 -17.14 -13.28
N TYR A 107 -8.12 -18.27 -13.35
CA TYR A 107 -7.55 -19.57 -13.07
C TYR A 107 -7.98 -20.61 -14.11
N ILE A 108 -7.13 -21.62 -14.29
CA ILE A 108 -7.44 -22.83 -15.04
C ILE A 108 -7.29 -24.04 -14.12
N ILE A 109 -8.03 -25.10 -14.41
CA ILE A 109 -7.88 -26.37 -13.69
C ILE A 109 -7.10 -27.32 -14.59
N TYR A 110 -5.94 -27.76 -14.11
CA TYR A 110 -5.09 -28.72 -14.81
C TYR A 110 -4.76 -29.87 -13.88
N ASN A 111 -5.11 -31.10 -14.27
CA ASN A 111 -4.91 -32.31 -13.46
C ASN A 111 -5.49 -32.25 -12.03
N GLY A 112 -6.58 -31.50 -11.82
CA GLY A 112 -7.19 -31.31 -10.50
C GLY A 112 -6.56 -30.21 -9.65
N GLU A 113 -5.49 -29.58 -10.13
CA GLU A 113 -4.86 -28.42 -9.48
C GLU A 113 -5.38 -27.12 -10.09
N VAL A 114 -5.50 -26.08 -9.25
CA VAL A 114 -5.94 -24.75 -9.67
C VAL A 114 -4.71 -23.90 -9.94
N VAL A 115 -4.49 -23.56 -11.20
CA VAL A 115 -3.37 -22.71 -11.63
C VAL A 115 -3.89 -21.31 -11.91
N ILE A 116 -3.39 -20.32 -11.17
CA ILE A 116 -3.70 -18.91 -11.42
C ILE A 116 -2.90 -18.45 -12.64
N THR A 117 -3.60 -17.99 -13.69
CA THR A 117 -3.00 -17.56 -14.96
C THR A 117 -2.93 -16.04 -15.10
N GLY A 118 -3.65 -15.30 -14.25
CA GLY A 118 -3.58 -13.85 -14.22
C GLY A 118 -4.20 -13.29 -12.97
N VAL A 119 -3.66 -12.16 -12.50
CA VAL A 119 -4.19 -11.44 -11.33
C VAL A 119 -4.35 -9.97 -11.72
N LYS A 120 -5.54 -9.42 -11.49
CA LYS A 120 -5.86 -8.02 -11.68
C LYS A 120 -6.32 -7.43 -10.36
N SER A 121 -5.49 -6.55 -9.80
CA SER A 121 -5.87 -5.72 -8.66
C SER A 121 -6.67 -4.51 -9.14
N GLN A 122 -7.76 -4.17 -8.45
CA GLN A 122 -8.46 -2.89 -8.63
C GLN A 122 -7.88 -1.79 -7.74
N SER A 123 -7.09 -2.18 -6.72
CA SER A 123 -6.10 -1.28 -6.13
C SER A 123 -5.01 -1.07 -7.19
N ASN A 124 -4.58 0.18 -7.38
CA ASN A 124 -3.89 0.66 -8.58
C ASN A 124 -2.41 0.19 -8.70
N GLN A 125 -2.11 -1.06 -8.41
CA GLN A 125 -0.78 -1.66 -8.50
C GLN A 125 -0.87 -2.98 -9.26
N ILE A 126 -0.59 -2.88 -10.56
CA ILE A 126 -0.44 -4.01 -11.46
C ILE A 126 0.88 -4.71 -11.09
N TYR A 127 0.81 -5.93 -10.56
CA TYR A 127 1.97 -6.83 -10.56
C TYR A 127 1.86 -7.74 -11.79
N VAL A 128 2.68 -7.46 -12.81
CA VAL A 128 3.04 -8.46 -13.83
C VAL A 128 4.30 -9.15 -13.30
N ARG A 129 4.23 -10.45 -13.00
CA ARG A 129 5.43 -11.29 -12.90
C ARG A 129 5.72 -11.83 -14.30
N GLU A 130 6.89 -11.49 -14.84
CA GLU A 130 7.54 -12.21 -15.94
C GLU A 130 8.07 -13.57 -15.45
#